data_AF-A0AB35YKG8-F1
#
_entry.id   AF-A0AB35YKG8-F1
#
_cell.length_a   1.000
_cell.length_b   1.000
_cell.length_c   1.000
_cell.angle_alpha   90.00
_cell.angle_beta   90.00
_cell.angle_gamma   90.00
#
_symmetry.space_group_name_H-M   'P 1'
#
loop_
_entity.id
_entity.type
_entity.pdbx_description
1 polymer ?
#
loop_
_entity_poly.entity_id
_entity_poly.type
_entity_poly.pdbx_seq_one_letter_code
_entity_poly.pdbx_strand_id
1 'polypeptide(L)'
;MLDYKIITSMKTLEPYRSTWSDILEREKNNNPFIEYEWVTTWWATLGIHDNVEIFIVEHQGTAVAFFPLVHSVGFGKIHHFGFLGQGYAAYMEVIAEQQWLERAIHYILKVFTQKYKRYLLVFHGLIESKDTSQELEKYAIEYQMPYSIFRTVTSFIDFQSMTLDDFLKKHRKTFKSIKRYEKKLKLLGHVDFQDVGVSHFQEMFTLFKRRWRKKLDKSRFTEAQTRLFYERLTDVSNEAFRVEVDSLQFEGHWIGFTIDLCCRDRNFCQAMGHEPDFNRFGPGSLIEKENMFKARDLGFRYYDFGSGYEPYKFQWYTDIDFTRKFIMSTKGTTERLIRSWMVLRDRVKGKLTNNHQLVKWKRDRLGELLYFLKHARIREWFRVIKGALQRIVAIYIVDIYIAEQKHDQGYRSFQELQMKDMMTMNKRPAYIAHFYKGNQFFGDGDQIVYRRHDQIAREEESGYTYELSANMSFIREYDTQLLEAIVVEVQSEGRSVCTLVPWYERRRRRKLMHAGFHKVAQINIVKLFNWRKEFHL
;
A
#
# COMPACT_ATOMS: atom_id res chain seq x y z
N MET A 1 36.74 -23.63 23.90
CA MET A 1 35.77 -24.66 23.51
C MET A 1 34.41 -23.99 23.35
N LEU A 2 33.59 -24.41 22.38
CA LEU A 2 32.20 -23.96 22.26
C LEU A 2 31.28 -25.06 22.78
N ASP A 3 30.23 -24.65 23.47
CA ASP A 3 29.11 -25.50 23.89
C ASP A 3 27.79 -24.90 23.37
N TYR A 4 26.68 -25.63 23.45
CA TYR A 4 25.36 -25.07 23.16
C TYR A 4 24.28 -25.51 24.14
N LYS A 5 23.28 -24.64 24.28
CA LYS A 5 22.01 -24.92 24.96
C LYS A 5 20.85 -24.67 24.00
N ILE A 6 19.74 -25.36 24.24
CA ILE A 6 18.49 -25.15 23.49
C ILE A 6 17.45 -24.57 24.45
N ILE A 7 16.92 -23.42 24.10
CA ILE A 7 15.82 -22.76 24.82
C ILE A 7 14.52 -22.99 24.05
N THR A 8 13.53 -23.55 24.73
CA THR A 8 12.20 -23.88 24.16
C THR A 8 11.06 -23.17 24.89
N SER A 9 11.37 -22.27 25.83
CA SER A 9 10.37 -21.45 26.52
C SER A 9 10.86 -20.04 26.77
N MET A 10 9.92 -19.09 26.77
CA MET A 10 10.16 -17.68 27.06
C MET A 10 10.78 -17.46 28.45
N LYS A 11 10.30 -18.19 29.47
CA LYS A 11 10.82 -18.09 30.85
C LYS A 11 12.30 -18.41 30.94
N THR A 12 12.76 -19.37 30.14
CA THR A 12 14.16 -19.78 30.10
C THR A 12 15.00 -18.91 29.16
N LEU A 13 14.38 -18.13 28.28
CA LEU A 13 15.05 -17.16 27.42
C LEU A 13 15.35 -15.85 28.16
N GLU A 14 14.44 -15.41 29.05
CA GLU A 14 14.52 -14.12 29.74
C GLU A 14 15.89 -13.77 30.38
N PRO A 15 16.61 -14.70 31.03
CA PRO A 15 17.93 -14.40 31.58
C PRO A 15 18.97 -13.96 30.54
N TYR A 16 18.75 -14.24 29.25
CA TYR A 16 19.65 -13.88 28.16
C TYR A 16 19.29 -12.55 27.49
N ARG A 17 18.24 -11.85 27.93
CA ARG A 17 17.77 -10.60 27.32
C ARG A 17 18.89 -9.56 27.20
N SER A 18 19.59 -9.28 28.29
CA SER A 18 20.69 -8.30 28.29
C SER A 18 21.81 -8.72 27.34
N THR A 19 22.26 -9.97 27.43
CA THR A 19 23.33 -10.48 26.55
C THR A 19 22.95 -10.41 25.07
N TRP A 20 21.70 -10.71 24.74
CA TRP A 20 21.19 -10.61 23.37
C TRP A 20 21.23 -9.17 22.87
N SER A 21 20.61 -8.24 23.61
CA SER A 21 20.55 -6.83 23.24
C SER A 21 21.94 -6.20 23.17
N ASP A 22 22.83 -6.56 24.10
CA ASP A 22 24.22 -6.09 24.17
C ASP A 22 25.04 -6.48 22.93
N ILE A 23 24.84 -7.69 22.40
CA ILE A 23 25.49 -8.10 21.14
C ILE A 23 25.00 -7.22 19.98
N LEU A 24 23.68 -7.03 19.86
CA LEU A 24 23.10 -6.20 18.79
C LEU A 24 23.59 -4.75 18.88
N GLU A 25 23.75 -4.23 20.10
CA GLU A 25 24.24 -2.87 20.33
C GLU A 25 25.71 -2.71 19.94
N ARG A 26 26.59 -3.64 20.35
CA ARG A 26 28.01 -3.61 19.98
C ARG A 26 28.22 -3.70 18.46
N GLU A 27 27.42 -4.53 17.79
CA GLU A 27 27.44 -4.69 16.33
C GLU A 27 26.69 -3.58 15.58
N LYS A 28 26.08 -2.62 16.31
CA LYS A 28 25.21 -1.56 15.76
C LYS A 28 24.18 -2.12 14.76
N ASN A 29 23.63 -3.28 15.08
CA ASN A 29 22.75 -3.99 14.17
C ASN A 29 21.43 -3.22 14.03
N ASN A 30 20.98 -2.91 12.80
CA ASN A 30 19.77 -2.12 12.57
C ASN A 30 18.60 -2.95 12.02
N ASN A 31 18.61 -4.26 12.27
CA ASN A 31 17.58 -5.18 11.85
C ASN A 31 16.49 -5.29 12.95
N PRO A 32 15.29 -4.71 12.76
CA PRO A 32 14.24 -4.74 13.77
C PRO A 32 13.71 -6.15 14.08
N PHE A 33 13.90 -7.11 13.18
CA PHE A 33 13.29 -8.44 13.27
C PHE A 33 14.06 -9.43 14.14
N ILE A 34 15.27 -9.07 14.58
CA ILE A 34 16.08 -9.87 15.50
C ILE A 34 16.24 -9.21 16.88
N GLU A 35 15.59 -8.07 17.10
CA GLU A 35 15.48 -7.48 18.43
C GLU A 35 14.78 -8.44 19.39
N TYR A 36 15.24 -8.46 20.64
CA TYR A 36 14.70 -9.36 21.65
C TYR A 36 13.19 -9.16 21.80
N GLU A 37 12.77 -7.90 21.87
CA GLU A 37 11.39 -7.44 21.95
C GLU A 37 10.54 -7.94 20.78
N TRP A 38 11.07 -7.90 19.56
CA TRP A 38 10.37 -8.39 18.37
C TRP A 38 10.21 -9.91 18.41
N VAL A 39 11.29 -10.64 18.69
CA VAL A 39 11.32 -12.11 18.73
C VAL A 39 10.37 -12.64 19.80
N THR A 40 10.44 -12.08 21.00
CA THR A 40 9.61 -12.49 22.14
C THR A 40 8.14 -12.18 21.91
N THR A 41 7.83 -11.01 21.36
CA THR A 41 6.45 -10.64 21.01
C THR A 41 5.89 -11.54 19.92
N TRP A 42 6.68 -11.85 18.88
CA TRP A 42 6.30 -12.77 17.83
C TRP A 42 6.02 -14.16 18.39
N TRP A 43 6.91 -14.69 19.23
CA TRP A 43 6.74 -16.02 19.83
C TRP A 43 5.49 -16.08 20.73
N ALA A 44 5.23 -15.04 21.52
CA ALA A 44 4.07 -14.96 22.41
C ALA A 44 2.72 -14.75 21.69
N THR A 45 2.72 -14.47 20.38
CA THR A 45 1.50 -14.19 19.61
C THR A 45 1.40 -15.06 18.36
N LEU A 46 2.14 -14.72 17.30
CA LEU A 46 2.07 -15.36 16.00
C LEU A 46 2.69 -16.76 16.00
N GLY A 47 3.75 -16.96 16.80
CA GLY A 47 4.51 -18.20 16.92
C GLY A 47 4.07 -19.12 18.06
N ILE A 48 2.93 -18.85 18.73
CA ILE A 48 2.52 -19.58 19.95
C ILE A 48 2.34 -21.09 19.74
N HIS A 49 2.06 -21.51 18.51
CA HIS A 49 1.91 -22.92 18.12
C HIS A 49 3.11 -23.47 17.34
N ASP A 50 4.14 -22.64 17.11
CA ASP A 50 5.35 -23.06 16.45
C ASP A 50 6.30 -23.68 17.48
N ASN A 51 6.98 -24.75 17.09
CA ASN A 51 8.02 -25.36 17.91
C ASN A 51 9.32 -24.57 17.79
N VAL A 52 9.36 -23.44 18.50
CA VAL A 52 10.52 -22.53 18.56
C VAL A 52 11.63 -23.16 19.40
N GLU A 53 12.83 -23.17 18.83
CA GLU A 53 14.07 -23.62 19.45
C GLU A 53 15.14 -22.54 19.25
N ILE A 54 15.50 -21.84 20.32
CA ILE A 54 16.61 -20.88 20.29
C ILE A 54 17.88 -21.61 20.71
N PHE A 55 18.80 -21.81 19.78
CA PHE A 55 20.11 -22.38 20.11
C PHE A 55 21.03 -21.26 20.58
N ILE A 56 21.57 -21.41 21.78
CA ILE A 56 22.53 -20.49 22.37
C ILE A 56 23.89 -21.16 22.32
N VAL A 57 24.84 -20.55 21.64
CA VAL A 57 26.24 -21.00 21.65
C VAL A 57 26.95 -20.28 22.78
N GLU A 58 27.65 -21.03 23.62
CA GLU A 58 28.40 -20.51 24.76
C GLU A 58 29.91 -20.72 24.57
N HIS A 59 30.69 -19.71 24.96
CA HIS A 59 32.13 -19.80 25.14
C HIS A 59 32.48 -19.56 26.60
N GLN A 60 33.11 -20.55 27.25
CA GLN A 60 33.47 -20.47 28.68
C GLN A 60 32.27 -20.06 29.58
N GLY A 61 31.08 -20.60 29.28
CA GLY A 61 29.85 -20.31 30.02
C GLY A 61 29.16 -18.99 29.67
N THR A 62 29.73 -18.18 28.78
CA THR A 62 29.12 -16.92 28.30
C THR A 62 28.45 -17.13 26.95
N ALA A 63 27.20 -16.71 26.81
CA ALA A 63 26.51 -16.76 25.52
C ALA A 63 27.14 -15.79 24.51
N VAL A 64 27.52 -16.32 23.34
CA VAL A 64 28.21 -15.58 22.27
C VAL A 64 27.44 -15.56 20.95
N ALA A 65 26.46 -16.44 20.78
CA ALA A 65 25.58 -16.42 19.61
C ALA A 65 24.20 -17.02 19.90
N PHE A 66 23.18 -16.55 19.18
CA PHE A 66 21.80 -17.02 19.25
C PHE A 66 21.26 -17.35 17.85
N PHE A 67 20.62 -18.52 17.73
CA PHE A 67 19.97 -18.99 16.50
C PHE A 67 18.47 -19.09 16.74
N PRO A 68 17.68 -18.09 16.31
CA PRO A 68 16.24 -18.06 16.52
C PRO A 68 15.51 -18.97 15.51
N LEU A 69 15.39 -20.27 15.83
CA LEU A 69 14.88 -21.27 14.90
C LEU A 69 13.48 -21.78 15.26
N VAL A 70 12.77 -22.28 14.26
CA VAL A 70 11.60 -23.15 14.39
C VAL A 70 11.99 -24.51 13.85
N HIS A 71 11.71 -25.55 14.62
CA HIS A 71 12.03 -26.94 14.30
C HIS A 71 10.76 -27.75 14.06
N SER A 72 10.69 -28.47 12.95
CA SER A 72 9.61 -29.42 12.68
C SER A 72 10.17 -30.71 12.09
N VAL A 73 9.42 -31.81 12.19
CA VAL A 73 9.81 -33.10 11.61
C VAL A 73 8.85 -33.44 10.48
N GLY A 74 9.38 -33.54 9.27
CA GLY A 74 8.62 -33.84 8.06
C GLY A 74 8.60 -35.34 7.72
N PHE A 75 8.02 -35.63 6.56
CA PHE A 75 7.98 -36.98 5.99
C PHE A 75 9.39 -37.58 5.90
N GLY A 76 9.53 -38.87 6.25
CA GLY A 76 10.81 -39.58 6.20
C GLY A 76 11.77 -39.24 7.36
N LYS A 77 11.25 -38.69 8.47
CA LYS A 77 12.02 -38.26 9.67
C LYS A 77 13.08 -37.21 9.32
N ILE A 78 12.73 -36.29 8.42
CA ILE A 78 13.61 -35.19 8.03
C ILE A 78 13.36 -34.04 8.99
N HIS A 79 14.40 -33.59 9.67
CA HIS A 79 14.33 -32.44 10.57
C HIS A 79 14.42 -31.15 9.75
N HIS A 80 13.41 -30.29 9.85
CA HIS A 80 13.35 -29.01 9.17
C HIS A 80 13.63 -27.90 10.18
N PHE A 81 14.65 -27.10 9.90
CA PHE A 81 14.97 -25.90 10.66
C PHE A 81 14.81 -24.67 9.77
N GLY A 82 14.02 -23.70 10.23
CA GLY A 82 13.90 -22.39 9.60
C GLY A 82 14.08 -21.31 10.64
N PHE A 83 14.36 -20.08 10.23
CA PHE A 83 14.23 -18.95 11.16
C PHE A 83 12.77 -18.80 11.58
N LEU A 84 12.55 -18.37 12.82
CA LEU A 84 11.25 -17.89 13.26
C LEU A 84 10.80 -16.67 12.45
N GLY A 85 9.55 -16.22 12.62
CA GLY A 85 9.09 -15.02 11.92
C GLY A 85 8.72 -15.26 10.44
N GLN A 86 8.72 -16.50 9.94
CA GLN A 86 8.45 -16.80 8.54
C GLN A 86 7.13 -16.21 8.04
N GLY A 87 7.23 -15.28 7.08
CA GLY A 87 6.08 -14.58 6.49
C GLY A 87 5.68 -13.28 7.19
N TYR A 88 6.39 -12.92 8.27
CA TYR A 88 6.23 -11.66 9.01
C TYR A 88 7.53 -10.86 9.06
N ALA A 89 8.67 -11.53 9.31
CA ALA A 89 10.00 -10.94 9.27
C ALA A 89 10.48 -10.77 7.84
N ALA A 90 10.89 -9.56 7.48
CA ALA A 90 11.54 -9.32 6.19
C ALA A 90 13.00 -9.78 6.20
N TYR A 91 13.68 -9.59 7.35
CA TYR A 91 15.07 -9.93 7.56
C TYR A 91 15.21 -10.87 8.75
N MET A 92 16.13 -11.83 8.69
CA MET A 92 16.48 -12.72 9.80
C MET A 92 17.94 -13.12 9.70
N GLU A 93 18.61 -13.22 10.84
CA GLU A 93 20.05 -13.47 10.93
C GLU A 93 20.39 -14.27 12.20
N VAL A 94 21.64 -14.71 12.30
CA VAL A 94 22.19 -15.22 13.57
C VAL A 94 22.66 -14.01 14.38
N ILE A 95 22.26 -13.94 15.65
CA ILE A 95 22.71 -12.88 16.55
C ILE A 95 24.04 -13.31 17.14
N ALA A 96 25.14 -12.72 16.71
CA ALA A 96 26.47 -12.97 17.25
C ALA A 96 27.34 -11.75 17.01
N GLU A 97 28.40 -11.60 17.81
CA GLU A 97 29.47 -10.67 17.47
C GLU A 97 30.27 -11.20 16.27
N GLN A 98 30.84 -10.29 15.48
CA GLN A 98 31.55 -10.62 14.25
C GLN A 98 32.62 -11.71 14.46
N GLN A 99 33.36 -11.61 15.56
CA GLN A 99 34.43 -12.54 15.94
C GLN A 99 33.93 -13.98 16.24
N TRP A 100 32.66 -14.16 16.57
CA TRP A 100 32.05 -15.44 16.92
C TRP A 100 31.18 -16.03 15.81
N LEU A 101 30.66 -15.21 14.90
CA LEU A 101 29.63 -15.58 13.94
C LEU A 101 29.99 -16.82 13.11
N GLU A 102 31.13 -16.80 12.42
CA GLU A 102 31.60 -17.93 11.60
C GLU A 102 31.71 -19.20 12.45
N ARG A 103 32.39 -19.10 13.60
CA ARG A 103 32.65 -20.25 14.49
C ARG A 103 31.36 -20.82 15.06
N ALA A 104 30.40 -19.98 15.41
CA ALA A 104 29.10 -20.37 15.93
C ALA A 104 28.27 -21.09 14.87
N ILE A 105 28.22 -20.56 13.63
CA ILE A 105 27.50 -21.20 12.52
C ILE A 105 28.09 -22.57 12.24
N HIS A 106 29.41 -22.67 12.06
CA HIS A 106 30.10 -23.94 11.83
C HIS A 106 29.83 -24.95 12.95
N TYR A 107 29.88 -24.49 14.20
CA TYR A 107 29.64 -25.33 15.37
C TYR A 107 28.21 -25.90 15.40
N ILE A 108 27.17 -25.07 15.24
CA ILE A 108 25.77 -25.52 15.25
C ILE A 108 25.48 -26.45 14.07
N LEU A 109 26.00 -26.17 12.88
CA LEU A 109 25.81 -27.05 11.72
C LEU A 109 26.53 -28.40 11.87
N LYS A 110 27.68 -28.43 12.54
CA LYS A 110 28.34 -29.67 12.95
C LYS A 110 27.50 -30.46 13.96
N VAL A 111 26.94 -29.79 14.98
CA VAL A 111 26.02 -30.40 15.95
C VAL A 111 24.83 -31.02 15.23
N PHE A 112 24.22 -30.31 14.28
CA PHE A 112 23.09 -30.85 13.49
C PHE A 112 23.47 -32.09 12.70
N THR A 113 24.65 -32.08 12.09
CA THR A 113 25.17 -33.20 11.31
C THR A 113 25.45 -34.43 12.18
N GLN A 114 25.88 -34.24 13.42
CA GLN A 114 26.11 -35.33 14.37
C GLN A 114 24.82 -35.87 14.98
N LYS A 115 23.86 -34.97 15.28
CA LYS A 115 22.62 -35.31 15.99
C LYS A 115 21.54 -35.87 15.06
N TYR A 116 21.43 -35.35 13.84
CA TYR A 116 20.34 -35.67 12.92
C TYR A 116 20.86 -36.37 11.67
N LYS A 117 20.37 -37.60 11.44
CA LYS A 117 20.69 -38.36 10.22
C LYS A 117 20.23 -37.65 8.95
N ARG A 118 19.11 -36.92 9.00
CA ARG A 118 18.52 -36.21 7.86
C ARG A 118 17.98 -34.87 8.32
N TYR A 119 18.46 -33.78 7.72
CA TYR A 119 17.91 -32.45 8.00
C TYR A 119 17.89 -31.55 6.76
N LEU A 120 17.04 -30.52 6.85
CA LEU A 120 16.86 -29.47 5.87
C LEU A 120 16.90 -28.11 6.60
N LEU A 121 17.71 -27.19 6.10
CA LEU A 121 17.67 -25.79 6.50
C LEU A 121 16.90 -24.98 5.46
N VAL A 122 15.97 -24.15 5.92
CA VAL A 122 15.17 -23.25 5.08
C VAL A 122 15.17 -21.88 5.74
N PHE A 123 16.22 -21.11 5.48
CA PHE A 123 16.39 -19.78 6.05
C PHE A 123 15.91 -18.73 5.07
N HIS A 124 15.03 -17.85 5.53
CA HIS A 124 14.49 -16.72 4.78
C HIS A 124 15.09 -15.41 5.30
N GLY A 125 14.95 -14.33 4.53
CA GLY A 125 15.27 -12.99 5.02
C GLY A 125 16.76 -12.72 5.26
N LEU A 126 17.66 -13.58 4.79
CA LEU A 126 19.10 -13.35 4.93
C LEU A 126 19.50 -12.19 4.03
N ILE A 127 20.00 -11.08 4.58
CA ILE A 127 20.49 -9.97 3.74
C ILE A 127 21.79 -10.42 3.06
N GLU A 128 21.88 -10.26 1.75
CA GLU A 128 22.99 -10.73 0.92
C GLU A 128 24.31 -10.04 1.27
N SER A 129 24.26 -8.75 1.57
CA SER A 129 25.45 -7.99 1.98
C SER A 129 25.92 -8.30 3.41
N LYS A 130 25.20 -9.12 4.18
CA LYS A 130 25.47 -9.40 5.59
C LYS A 130 26.09 -10.78 5.80
N ASP A 131 26.90 -10.89 6.85
CA ASP A 131 27.82 -12.02 7.04
C ASP A 131 27.11 -13.34 7.30
N THR A 132 25.95 -13.36 8.00
CA THR A 132 25.21 -14.61 8.21
C THR A 132 24.91 -15.30 6.89
N SER A 133 24.51 -14.55 5.86
CA SER A 133 24.22 -15.15 4.55
C SER A 133 25.46 -15.73 3.89
N GLN A 134 26.60 -15.05 4.02
CA GLN A 134 27.84 -15.42 3.37
C GLN A 134 28.47 -16.63 4.05
N GLU A 135 28.47 -16.67 5.38
CA GLU A 135 29.00 -17.78 6.16
C GLU A 135 28.21 -19.08 5.97
N LEU A 136 26.87 -19.00 5.82
CA LEU A 136 26.05 -20.16 5.48
C LEU A 136 26.36 -20.74 4.09
N GLU A 137 26.58 -19.87 3.11
CA GLU A 137 26.94 -20.27 1.74
C GLU A 137 28.35 -20.87 1.71
N LYS A 138 29.31 -20.22 2.40
CA LYS A 138 30.68 -20.71 2.58
C LYS A 138 30.71 -22.10 3.23
N TYR A 139 29.98 -22.31 4.32
CA TYR A 139 29.84 -23.63 4.94
C TYR A 139 29.31 -24.66 3.95
N ALA A 140 28.26 -24.34 3.19
CA ALA A 140 27.69 -25.30 2.24
C ALA A 140 28.67 -25.67 1.12
N ILE A 141 29.50 -24.73 0.66
CA ILE A 141 30.56 -24.97 -0.33
C ILE A 141 31.65 -25.86 0.27
N GLU A 142 32.20 -25.49 1.43
CA GLU A 142 33.32 -26.19 2.09
C GLU A 142 32.98 -27.66 2.36
N TYR A 143 31.79 -27.92 2.91
CA TYR A 143 31.34 -29.26 3.27
C TYR A 143 30.60 -29.98 2.12
N GLN A 144 30.54 -29.37 0.93
CA GLN A 144 29.87 -29.87 -0.28
C GLN A 144 28.42 -30.30 -0.02
N MET A 145 27.70 -29.47 0.74
CA MET A 145 26.30 -29.69 1.09
C MET A 145 25.40 -29.29 -0.10
N PRO A 146 24.38 -30.09 -0.48
CA PRO A 146 23.44 -29.66 -1.50
C PRO A 146 22.64 -28.43 -1.05
N TYR A 147 22.82 -27.29 -1.74
CA TYR A 147 22.11 -26.05 -1.41
C TYR A 147 21.52 -25.34 -2.64
N SER A 148 20.65 -24.35 -2.39
CA SER A 148 20.12 -23.43 -3.40
C SER A 148 19.77 -22.10 -2.75
N ILE A 149 20.01 -21.01 -3.48
CA ILE A 149 19.73 -19.65 -3.05
C ILE A 149 18.71 -19.01 -3.99
N PHE A 150 17.74 -18.32 -3.42
CA PHE A 150 16.79 -17.48 -4.15
C PHE A 150 16.95 -16.05 -3.68
N ARG A 151 17.08 -15.12 -4.63
CA ARG A 151 17.26 -13.70 -4.34
C ARG A 151 15.95 -12.94 -4.57
N THR A 152 15.62 -12.06 -3.64
CA THR A 152 14.51 -11.11 -3.76
C THR A 152 15.06 -9.72 -3.47
N VAL A 153 14.91 -8.81 -4.43
CA VAL A 153 15.42 -7.43 -4.32
C VAL A 153 14.77 -6.71 -3.14
N THR A 154 15.57 -5.92 -2.42
CA THR A 154 15.17 -4.98 -1.37
C THR A 154 15.67 -3.59 -1.77
N SER A 155 14.86 -2.56 -1.57
CA SER A 155 15.21 -1.19 -1.93
C SER A 155 15.14 -0.29 -0.71
N PHE A 156 16.08 0.64 -0.60
CA PHE A 156 16.14 1.59 0.50
C PHE A 156 16.71 2.94 0.03
N ILE A 157 16.55 3.94 0.88
CA ILE A 157 17.24 5.22 0.79
C ILE A 157 18.31 5.23 1.87
N ASP A 158 19.56 5.49 1.48
CA ASP A 158 20.63 5.93 2.37
C ASP A 158 20.69 7.46 2.30
N PHE A 159 20.21 8.13 3.33
CA PHE A 159 20.17 9.59 3.39
C PHE A 159 21.56 10.24 3.41
N GLN A 160 22.62 9.47 3.68
CA GLN A 160 24.01 9.93 3.62
C GLN A 160 24.64 9.77 2.23
N SER A 161 24.01 9.00 1.33
CA SER A 161 24.55 8.76 -0.02
C SER A 161 24.52 9.99 -0.94
N MET A 162 23.65 10.97 -0.67
CA MET A 162 23.56 12.22 -1.43
C MET A 162 22.89 13.35 -0.65
N THR A 163 23.09 14.58 -1.11
CA THR A 163 22.45 15.78 -0.52
C THR A 163 20.93 15.78 -0.75
N LEU A 164 20.19 16.57 0.05
CA LEU A 164 18.76 16.76 -0.16
C LEU A 164 18.47 17.35 -1.54
N ASP A 165 19.23 18.37 -1.95
CA ASP A 165 19.00 19.07 -3.20
C ASP A 165 19.21 18.15 -4.41
N ASP A 166 20.25 17.31 -4.37
CA ASP A 166 20.49 16.31 -5.41
C ASP A 166 19.38 15.26 -5.45
N PHE A 167 18.91 14.81 -4.29
CA PHE A 167 17.78 13.89 -4.19
C PHE A 167 16.50 14.51 -4.78
N LEU A 168 16.17 15.75 -4.39
CA LEU A 168 15.02 16.49 -4.91
C LEU A 168 15.11 16.69 -6.42
N LYS A 169 16.32 16.98 -6.93
CA LYS A 169 16.60 17.15 -8.37
C LYS A 169 16.44 15.84 -9.13
N LYS A 170 17.00 14.74 -8.62
CA LYS A 170 16.88 13.37 -9.18
C LYS A 170 15.42 12.96 -9.31
N HIS A 171 14.60 13.27 -8.30
CA HIS A 171 13.18 12.89 -8.25
C HIS A 171 12.20 14.04 -8.59
N ARG A 172 12.66 15.09 -9.30
CA ARG A 172 11.90 16.33 -9.59
C ARG A 172 10.52 16.07 -10.21
N LYS A 173 10.41 15.15 -11.16
CA LYS A 173 9.14 14.83 -11.84
C LYS A 173 8.11 14.26 -10.86
N THR A 174 8.56 13.38 -9.98
CA THR A 174 7.72 12.80 -8.93
C THR A 174 7.26 13.87 -7.96
N PHE A 175 8.18 14.68 -7.42
CA PHE A 175 7.83 15.77 -6.51
C PHE A 175 6.86 16.76 -7.13
N LYS A 176 7.02 17.10 -8.43
CA LYS A 176 6.08 17.97 -9.14
C LYS A 176 4.67 17.37 -9.17
N SER A 177 4.55 16.05 -9.40
CA SER A 177 3.25 15.38 -9.40
C SER A 177 2.60 15.38 -8.02
N ILE A 178 3.38 15.06 -6.98
CA ILE A 178 2.90 15.02 -5.59
C ILE A 178 2.46 16.41 -5.14
N LYS A 179 3.28 17.44 -5.35
CA LYS A 179 2.93 18.84 -5.02
C LYS A 179 1.63 19.30 -5.70
N ARG A 180 1.38 18.87 -6.94
CA ARG A 180 0.12 19.17 -7.63
C ARG A 180 -1.07 18.49 -6.95
N TYR A 181 -0.93 17.23 -6.54
CA TYR A 181 -2.00 16.53 -5.84
C TYR A 181 -2.26 17.14 -4.47
N GLU A 182 -1.20 17.43 -3.72
CA GLU A 182 -1.25 18.08 -2.42
C GLU A 182 -1.93 19.44 -2.50
N LYS A 183 -1.49 20.32 -3.41
CA LYS A 183 -2.11 21.63 -3.63
C LYS A 183 -3.60 21.51 -3.91
N LYS A 184 -3.99 20.55 -4.76
CA LYS A 184 -5.39 20.34 -5.11
C LYS A 184 -6.23 19.85 -3.93
N LEU A 185 -5.67 18.98 -3.11
CA LEU A 185 -6.36 18.48 -1.92
C LEU A 185 -6.50 19.58 -0.86
N LYS A 186 -5.44 20.39 -0.64
CA LYS A 186 -5.44 21.55 0.27
C LYS A 186 -6.41 22.67 -0.16
N LEU A 187 -6.72 22.78 -1.45
CA LEU A 187 -7.76 23.69 -1.94
C LEU A 187 -9.19 23.24 -1.59
N LEU A 188 -9.38 21.96 -1.27
CA LEU A 188 -10.69 21.36 -1.00
C LEU A 188 -10.96 21.13 0.48
N GLY A 189 -9.96 21.35 1.34
CA GLY A 189 -10.07 21.15 2.77
C GLY A 189 -8.71 21.04 3.46
N HIS A 190 -8.74 20.80 4.76
CA HIS A 190 -7.56 20.67 5.60
C HIS A 190 -6.91 19.29 5.43
N VAL A 191 -5.58 19.28 5.25
CA VAL A 191 -4.77 18.07 5.07
C VAL A 191 -3.62 18.10 6.05
N ASP A 192 -3.54 17.08 6.90
CA ASP A 192 -2.50 16.96 7.91
C ASP A 192 -1.76 15.63 7.79
N PHE A 193 -0.49 15.67 8.15
CA PHE A 193 0.32 14.49 8.44
C PHE A 193 0.64 14.50 9.92
N GLN A 194 0.32 13.42 10.61
CA GLN A 194 0.45 13.33 12.07
C GLN A 194 1.04 11.98 12.46
N ASP A 195 1.94 12.01 13.44
CA ASP A 195 2.27 10.84 14.24
C ASP A 195 1.07 10.56 15.14
N VAL A 196 0.45 9.41 14.91
CA VAL A 196 -0.75 8.98 15.62
C VAL A 196 -0.28 7.81 16.44
N GLY A 197 0.07 8.09 17.68
CA GLY A 197 0.47 7.08 18.63
C GLY A 197 -0.45 5.85 18.64
N VAL A 198 0.06 4.80 19.26
CA VAL A 198 -0.46 3.42 19.28
C VAL A 198 -1.98 3.27 19.48
N SER A 199 -2.65 4.23 20.13
CA SER A 199 -4.10 4.25 20.38
C SER A 199 -4.99 4.22 19.14
N HIS A 200 -4.45 4.41 17.93
CA HIS A 200 -5.22 4.49 16.67
C HIS A 200 -4.96 3.34 15.67
N PHE A 201 -4.44 2.20 16.14
CA PHE A 201 -4.24 1.03 15.27
C PHE A 201 -5.53 0.51 14.63
N GLN A 202 -6.69 0.72 15.25
CA GLN A 202 -7.95 0.25 14.70
C GLN A 202 -8.32 0.96 13.39
N GLU A 203 -8.02 2.25 13.27
CA GLU A 203 -8.22 3.08 12.08
C GLU A 203 -7.30 2.59 10.94
N MET A 204 -6.04 2.29 11.26
CA MET A 204 -5.09 1.64 10.35
C MET A 204 -5.65 0.32 9.80
N PHE A 205 -6.05 -0.61 10.69
CA PHE A 205 -6.58 -1.90 10.26
C PHE A 205 -7.87 -1.77 9.46
N THR A 206 -8.71 -0.78 9.79
CA THR A 206 -9.95 -0.47 9.06
C THR A 206 -9.63 0.01 7.64
N LEU A 207 -8.69 0.94 7.50
CA LEU A 207 -8.26 1.47 6.20
C LEU A 207 -7.63 0.37 5.33
N PHE A 208 -6.79 -0.48 5.94
CA PHE A 208 -6.18 -1.61 5.24
C PHE A 208 -7.25 -2.61 4.76
N LYS A 209 -8.18 -3.02 5.62
CA LYS A 209 -9.28 -3.93 5.26
C LYS A 209 -10.10 -3.37 4.10
N ARG A 210 -10.41 -2.08 4.13
CA ARG A 210 -11.17 -1.40 3.06
C ARG A 210 -10.43 -1.44 1.73
N ARG A 211 -9.13 -1.14 1.73
CA ARG A 211 -8.26 -1.20 0.55
C ARG A 211 -8.16 -2.61 -0.04
N TRP A 212 -8.10 -3.64 0.80
CA TRP A 212 -7.92 -5.02 0.38
C TRP A 212 -9.23 -5.76 0.06
N ARG A 213 -10.40 -5.20 0.37
CA ARG A 213 -11.72 -5.83 0.14
C ARG A 213 -11.97 -6.30 -1.30
N LYS A 214 -11.40 -5.62 -2.29
CA LYS A 214 -11.55 -5.94 -3.73
C LYS A 214 -10.35 -6.71 -4.32
N LYS A 215 -9.38 -7.09 -3.49
CA LYS A 215 -8.18 -7.81 -3.93
C LYS A 215 -8.33 -9.30 -3.68
N LEU A 216 -7.81 -10.11 -4.59
CA LEU A 216 -7.84 -11.57 -4.48
C LEU A 216 -6.81 -12.12 -3.49
N ASP A 217 -5.67 -11.44 -3.36
CA ASP A 217 -4.63 -11.84 -2.42
C ASP A 217 -5.10 -11.54 -0.99
N LYS A 218 -4.97 -12.53 -0.10
CA LYS A 218 -5.28 -12.39 1.32
C LYS A 218 -4.02 -11.93 2.05
N SER A 219 -3.96 -10.65 2.39
CA SER A 219 -3.00 -10.20 3.40
C SER A 219 -3.45 -10.68 4.78
N ARG A 220 -2.53 -11.24 5.57
CA ARG A 220 -2.76 -11.63 6.97
C ARG A 220 -2.73 -10.45 7.94
N PHE A 221 -2.45 -9.25 7.44
CA PHE A 221 -2.24 -8.05 8.25
C PHE A 221 -3.44 -7.68 9.13
N THR A 222 -4.67 -7.99 8.71
CA THR A 222 -5.89 -7.67 9.49
C THR A 222 -6.40 -8.82 10.35
N GLU A 223 -5.72 -9.97 10.38
CA GLU A 223 -6.09 -11.13 11.21
C GLU A 223 -5.90 -10.81 12.70
N ALA A 224 -6.73 -11.39 13.57
CA ALA A 224 -6.77 -11.06 14.99
C ALA A 224 -5.40 -11.22 15.67
N GLN A 225 -4.65 -12.28 15.35
CA GLN A 225 -3.32 -12.50 15.92
C GLN A 225 -2.28 -11.50 15.42
N THR A 226 -2.38 -11.04 14.17
CA THR A 226 -1.50 -9.99 13.64
C THR A 226 -1.77 -8.64 14.29
N ARG A 227 -3.03 -8.35 14.62
CA ARG A 227 -3.39 -7.14 15.39
C ARG A 227 -2.79 -7.19 16.79
N LEU A 228 -3.03 -8.29 17.50
CA LEU A 228 -2.48 -8.51 18.84
C LEU A 228 -0.94 -8.43 18.84
N PHE A 229 -0.29 -8.93 17.80
CA PHE A 229 1.15 -8.82 17.64
C PHE A 229 1.62 -7.36 17.61
N TYR A 230 1.04 -6.51 16.73
CA TYR A 230 1.46 -5.11 16.65
C TYR A 230 1.08 -4.32 17.91
N GLU A 231 -0.10 -4.58 18.49
CA GLU A 231 -0.54 -3.99 19.77
C GLU A 231 0.43 -4.31 20.92
N ARG A 232 0.94 -5.54 21.00
CA ARG A 232 1.95 -5.89 22.00
C ARG A 232 3.35 -5.38 21.66
N LEU A 233 3.70 -5.32 20.37
CA LEU A 233 5.01 -4.88 19.92
C LEU A 233 5.26 -3.41 20.27
N THR A 234 4.21 -2.61 20.27
CA THR A 234 4.27 -1.22 20.72
C THR A 234 4.57 -1.07 22.20
N ASP A 235 4.01 -1.94 23.05
CA ASP A 235 4.19 -1.89 24.51
C ASP A 235 5.62 -2.22 24.95
N VAL A 236 6.39 -2.89 24.10
CA VAL A 236 7.77 -3.30 24.38
C VAL A 236 8.81 -2.41 23.68
N SER A 237 8.42 -1.24 23.16
CA SER A 237 9.36 -0.30 22.54
C SER A 237 10.42 0.19 23.53
N ASN A 238 11.64 0.38 23.06
CA ASN A 238 12.79 0.91 23.79
C ASN A 238 13.58 1.93 22.93
N GLU A 239 14.73 2.38 23.42
CA GLU A 239 15.55 3.39 22.70
C GLU A 239 16.06 2.88 21.35
N ALA A 240 16.47 1.60 21.28
CA ALA A 240 16.99 1.00 20.06
C ALA A 240 15.89 0.60 19.09
N PHE A 241 14.70 0.22 19.56
CA PHE A 241 13.61 -0.34 18.77
C PHE A 241 12.24 0.21 19.17
N ARG A 242 11.48 0.73 18.20
CA ARG A 242 10.09 1.16 18.41
C ARG A 242 9.24 0.98 17.18
N VAL A 243 7.92 0.93 17.39
CA VAL A 243 6.92 0.92 16.31
C VAL A 243 6.34 2.33 16.19
N GLU A 244 6.32 2.86 14.97
CA GLU A 244 5.70 4.16 14.67
C GLU A 244 4.51 3.98 13.73
N VAL A 245 3.49 4.81 13.91
CA VAL A 245 2.33 4.88 13.01
C VAL A 245 2.10 6.33 12.66
N ASP A 246 2.05 6.60 11.37
CA ASP A 246 1.70 7.92 10.88
C ASP A 246 0.41 7.86 10.07
N SER A 247 -0.35 8.94 10.11
CA SER A 247 -1.54 9.12 9.29
C SER A 247 -1.43 10.35 8.40
N LEU A 248 -2.03 10.20 7.23
CA LEU A 248 -2.41 11.32 6.38
C LEU A 248 -3.91 11.52 6.54
N GLN A 249 -4.32 12.68 7.00
CA GLN A 249 -5.71 13.00 7.31
C GLN A 249 -6.25 14.07 6.38
N PHE A 250 -7.52 13.96 6.01
CA PHE A 250 -8.30 15.00 5.36
C PHE A 250 -9.51 15.31 6.23
N GLU A 251 -9.62 16.53 6.74
CA GLU A 251 -10.71 16.94 7.66
C GLU A 251 -10.84 15.96 8.84
N GLY A 252 -9.71 15.59 9.46
CA GLY A 252 -9.63 14.63 10.56
C GLY A 252 -9.85 13.15 10.17
N HIS A 253 -10.18 12.84 8.92
CA HIS A 253 -10.39 11.47 8.46
C HIS A 253 -9.12 10.87 7.87
N TRP A 254 -8.74 9.67 8.30
CA TRP A 254 -7.58 8.97 7.76
C TRP A 254 -7.78 8.62 6.28
N ILE A 255 -6.95 9.23 5.42
CA ILE A 255 -6.87 8.94 3.99
C ILE A 255 -5.59 8.19 3.61
N GLY A 256 -4.62 8.09 4.53
CA GLY A 256 -3.40 7.30 4.41
C GLY A 256 -2.88 6.86 5.78
N PHE A 257 -2.12 5.77 5.83
CA PHE A 257 -1.31 5.40 6.99
C PHE A 257 0.01 4.73 6.58
N THR A 258 1.00 4.80 7.46
CA THR A 258 2.21 3.95 7.50
C THR A 258 2.33 3.30 8.88
N ILE A 259 2.88 2.09 8.93
CA ILE A 259 3.39 1.48 10.15
C ILE A 259 4.83 1.09 9.89
N ASP A 260 5.71 1.60 10.74
CA ASP A 260 7.15 1.47 10.58
C ASP A 260 7.76 0.77 11.80
N LEU A 261 8.78 -0.04 11.55
CA LEU A 261 9.66 -0.59 12.58
C LEU A 261 10.94 0.24 12.56
N CYS A 262 11.11 1.09 13.56
CA CYS A 262 12.29 1.92 13.74
C CYS A 262 13.29 1.15 14.60
N CYS A 263 14.48 0.86 14.05
CA CYS A 263 15.57 0.20 14.77
C CYS A 263 16.89 0.94 14.53
N ARG A 264 17.46 1.53 15.58
CA ARG A 264 18.68 2.35 15.55
C ARG A 264 18.64 3.38 14.40
N ASP A 265 19.49 3.23 13.38
CA ASP A 265 19.59 4.14 12.25
C ASP A 265 18.71 3.74 11.03
N ARG A 266 17.82 2.75 11.17
CA ARG A 266 16.90 2.30 10.13
C ARG A 266 15.42 2.52 10.51
N ASN A 267 14.69 3.22 9.66
CA ASN A 267 13.23 3.17 9.61
C ASN A 267 12.82 2.14 8.53
N PHE A 268 12.14 1.05 8.94
CA PHE A 268 11.62 0.03 8.03
C PHE A 268 10.11 0.19 7.86
N CYS A 269 9.67 0.52 6.64
CA CYS A 269 8.25 0.67 6.32
C CYS A 269 7.57 -0.70 6.20
N GLN A 270 6.97 -1.19 7.29
CA GLN A 270 6.40 -2.53 7.39
C GLN A 270 5.12 -2.68 6.58
N ALA A 271 4.23 -1.70 6.67
CA ALA A 271 3.05 -1.65 5.83
C ALA A 271 2.56 -0.21 5.65
N MET A 272 1.87 0.02 4.55
CA MET A 272 1.18 1.29 4.31
C MET A 272 -0.15 1.07 3.60
N GLY A 273 -1.07 2.01 3.80
CA GLY A 273 -2.41 1.96 3.22
C GLY A 273 -2.93 3.34 2.88
N HIS A 274 -3.98 3.39 2.06
CA HIS A 274 -4.70 4.62 1.78
C HIS A 274 -6.13 4.35 1.38
N GLU A 275 -6.97 5.37 1.55
CA GLU A 275 -8.39 5.37 1.21
C GLU A 275 -8.58 5.33 -0.32
N PRO A 276 -9.18 4.24 -0.86
CA PRO A 276 -9.38 4.13 -2.30
C PRO A 276 -10.19 5.26 -2.94
N ASP A 277 -11.09 5.90 -2.18
CA ASP A 277 -11.91 7.00 -2.70
C ASP A 277 -11.05 8.22 -3.07
N PHE A 278 -9.88 8.38 -2.43
CA PHE A 278 -8.94 9.47 -2.64
C PHE A 278 -7.87 9.15 -3.69
N ASN A 279 -7.90 7.98 -4.35
CA ASN A 279 -6.86 7.55 -5.31
C ASN A 279 -6.44 8.62 -6.34
N ARG A 280 -7.39 9.47 -6.78
CA ARG A 280 -7.10 10.55 -7.74
C ARG A 280 -6.18 11.64 -7.19
N PHE A 281 -6.16 11.82 -5.88
CA PHE A 281 -5.27 12.74 -5.16
C PHE A 281 -3.94 12.08 -4.74
N GLY A 282 -3.68 10.83 -5.14
CA GLY A 282 -2.43 10.14 -4.84
C GLY A 282 -2.04 10.07 -3.35
N PRO A 283 -2.96 9.76 -2.41
CA PRO A 283 -2.68 9.76 -0.97
C PRO A 283 -1.53 8.83 -0.59
N GLY A 284 -1.38 7.69 -1.28
CA GLY A 284 -0.23 6.79 -1.07
C GLY A 284 1.12 7.46 -1.31
N SER A 285 1.26 8.23 -2.38
CA SER A 285 2.51 8.96 -2.66
C SER A 285 2.70 10.18 -1.75
N LEU A 286 1.60 10.78 -1.28
CA LEU A 286 1.66 11.87 -0.31
C LEU A 286 2.22 11.35 1.01
N ILE A 287 1.61 10.31 1.60
CA ILE A 287 2.05 9.80 2.89
C ILE A 287 3.46 9.20 2.82
N GLU A 288 3.82 8.49 1.74
CA GLU A 288 5.18 7.98 1.56
C GLU A 288 6.21 9.12 1.56
N LYS A 289 5.91 10.24 0.88
CA LYS A 289 6.77 11.43 0.88
C LYS A 289 6.92 11.99 2.29
N GLU A 290 5.82 12.20 3.00
CA GLU A 290 5.86 12.77 4.35
C GLU A 290 6.65 11.87 5.31
N ASN A 291 6.38 10.57 5.27
CA ASN A 291 7.03 9.59 6.14
C ASN A 291 8.55 9.50 5.89
N MET A 292 8.96 9.50 4.61
CA MET A 292 10.37 9.54 4.23
C MET A 292 11.07 10.81 4.75
N PHE A 293 10.43 11.98 4.68
CA PHE A 293 11.02 13.21 5.21
C PHE A 293 11.03 13.25 6.74
N LYS A 294 9.96 12.77 7.40
CA LYS A 294 9.94 12.57 8.85
C LYS A 294 11.14 11.72 9.30
N ALA A 295 11.36 10.57 8.65
CA ALA A 295 12.47 9.69 8.99
C ALA A 295 13.84 10.38 8.83
N ARG A 296 14.04 11.14 7.75
CA ARG A 296 15.25 11.94 7.55
C ARG A 296 15.43 12.98 8.65
N ASP A 297 14.38 13.72 8.99
CA ASP A 297 14.42 14.82 9.95
C ASP A 297 14.65 14.32 11.39
N LEU A 298 14.19 13.09 11.68
CA LEU A 298 14.50 12.36 12.92
C LEU A 298 15.92 11.77 12.95
N GLY A 299 16.72 11.95 11.89
CA GLY A 299 18.13 11.54 11.86
C GLY A 299 18.37 10.08 11.50
N PHE A 300 17.37 9.34 11.01
CA PHE A 300 17.62 8.00 10.48
C PHE A 300 18.58 8.07 9.29
N ARG A 301 19.43 7.05 9.16
CA ARG A 301 20.29 6.90 7.97
C ARG A 301 19.53 6.20 6.84
N TYR A 302 18.78 5.16 7.18
CA TYR A 302 18.10 4.32 6.20
C TYR A 302 16.58 4.47 6.28
N TYR A 303 15.94 4.69 5.13
CA TYR A 303 14.50 4.46 4.94
C TYR A 303 14.31 3.23 4.05
N ASP A 304 13.82 2.15 4.63
CA ASP A 304 13.77 0.83 4.00
C ASP A 304 12.35 0.48 3.56
N PHE A 305 12.18 0.20 2.27
CA PHE A 305 10.89 -0.18 1.69
C PHE A 305 10.58 -1.68 1.81
N GLY A 306 11.53 -2.46 2.33
CA GLY A 306 11.44 -3.90 2.53
C GLY A 306 11.61 -4.73 1.26
N SER A 307 11.39 -6.04 1.42
CA SER A 307 11.62 -7.03 0.36
C SER A 307 10.52 -7.04 -0.70
N GLY A 308 10.92 -7.35 -1.94
CA GLY A 308 10.05 -7.62 -3.06
C GLY A 308 9.92 -6.45 -4.03
N TYR A 309 9.75 -6.79 -5.31
CA TYR A 309 9.55 -5.80 -6.36
C TYR A 309 8.10 -5.29 -6.39
N GLU A 310 7.90 -4.05 -5.96
CA GLU A 310 6.70 -3.27 -6.25
C GLU A 310 7.14 -1.90 -6.81
N PRO A 311 6.63 -1.46 -7.99
CA PRO A 311 7.20 -0.30 -8.69
C PRO A 311 7.35 0.99 -7.87
N TYR A 312 6.50 1.22 -6.87
CA TYR A 312 6.58 2.41 -6.01
C TYR A 312 7.81 2.37 -5.08
N LYS A 313 8.22 1.20 -4.58
CA LYS A 313 9.41 1.05 -3.71
C LYS A 313 10.71 1.48 -4.41
N PHE A 314 10.72 1.34 -5.74
CA PHE A 314 11.86 1.70 -6.61
C PHE A 314 11.75 3.12 -7.17
N GLN A 315 10.80 3.92 -6.69
CA GLN A 315 10.62 5.28 -7.16
C GLN A 315 11.63 6.27 -6.53
N TRP A 316 12.08 5.96 -5.32
CA TRP A 316 12.87 6.85 -4.46
C TRP A 316 14.24 6.31 -4.07
N TYR A 317 14.50 5.02 -4.31
CA TYR A 317 15.70 4.35 -3.82
C TYR A 317 16.98 5.06 -4.25
N THR A 318 17.96 5.05 -3.34
CA THR A 318 19.34 5.44 -3.65
C THR A 318 20.16 4.21 -3.99
N ASP A 319 19.86 3.08 -3.35
CA ASP A 319 20.55 1.81 -3.56
C ASP A 319 19.60 0.61 -3.34
N ILE A 320 20.08 -0.58 -3.69
CA ILE A 320 19.38 -1.86 -3.53
C ILE A 320 20.27 -2.90 -2.87
N ASP A 321 19.63 -3.88 -2.26
CA ASP A 321 20.26 -5.11 -1.82
C ASP A 321 19.34 -6.29 -2.18
N PHE A 322 19.63 -7.48 -1.65
CA PHE A 322 18.86 -8.69 -1.88
C PHE A 322 18.68 -9.46 -0.57
N THR A 323 17.45 -9.83 -0.30
CA THR A 323 17.17 -10.92 0.64
C THR A 323 17.34 -12.26 -0.04
N ARG A 324 18.01 -13.18 0.66
CA ARG A 324 18.26 -14.55 0.24
C ARG A 324 17.35 -15.49 1.02
N LYS A 325 16.69 -16.38 0.28
CA LYS A 325 16.18 -17.63 0.84
C LYS A 325 17.20 -18.72 0.57
N PHE A 326 17.82 -19.21 1.63
CA PHE A 326 18.82 -20.27 1.62
C PHE A 326 18.15 -21.61 1.95
N ILE A 327 18.33 -22.61 1.06
CA ILE A 327 17.79 -23.95 1.24
C ILE A 327 18.90 -24.98 1.12
N MET A 328 19.23 -25.68 2.20
CA MET A 328 20.27 -26.71 2.26
C MET A 328 19.72 -28.03 2.81
N SER A 329 20.19 -29.17 2.31
CA SER A 329 19.86 -30.50 2.85
C SER A 329 21.13 -31.29 3.19
N THR A 330 20.98 -32.34 3.99
CA THR A 330 21.96 -33.43 4.04
C THR A 330 22.09 -34.15 2.67
N LYS A 331 23.11 -35.01 2.53
CA LYS A 331 23.53 -35.59 1.23
C LYS A 331 22.67 -36.76 0.75
N GLY A 332 21.80 -37.32 1.59
CA GLY A 332 20.95 -38.47 1.27
C GLY A 332 19.89 -38.16 0.21
N THR A 333 19.34 -39.23 -0.38
CA THR A 333 18.44 -39.14 -1.54
C THR A 333 17.08 -38.55 -1.18
N THR A 334 16.48 -38.96 -0.06
CA THR A 334 15.14 -38.53 0.36
C THR A 334 15.08 -37.03 0.60
N GLU A 335 15.99 -36.49 1.40
CA GLU A 335 16.04 -35.05 1.69
C GLU A 335 16.40 -34.22 0.46
N ARG A 336 17.24 -34.73 -0.44
CA ARG A 336 17.57 -34.06 -1.71
C ARG A 336 16.37 -33.99 -2.64
N LEU A 337 15.52 -35.02 -2.68
CA LEU A 337 14.29 -35.01 -3.47
C LEU A 337 13.30 -33.97 -2.93
N ILE A 338 13.08 -33.94 -1.61
CA ILE A 338 12.22 -32.93 -0.97
C ILE A 338 12.75 -31.52 -1.24
N ARG A 339 14.06 -31.31 -1.05
CA ARG A 339 14.72 -30.03 -1.37
C ARG A 339 14.50 -29.64 -2.82
N SER A 340 14.70 -30.57 -3.76
CA SER A 340 14.55 -30.32 -5.19
C SER A 340 13.11 -29.95 -5.55
N TRP A 341 12.12 -30.58 -4.93
CA TRP A 341 10.71 -30.21 -5.07
C TRP A 341 10.43 -28.81 -4.53
N MET A 342 10.97 -28.46 -3.35
CA MET A 342 10.84 -27.11 -2.79
C MET A 342 11.48 -26.06 -3.70
N VAL A 343 12.65 -26.35 -4.24
CA VAL A 343 13.37 -25.49 -5.20
C VAL A 343 12.55 -25.32 -6.48
N LEU A 344 11.98 -26.39 -7.04
CA LEU A 344 11.13 -26.32 -8.22
C LEU A 344 9.89 -25.46 -7.95
N ARG A 345 9.19 -25.72 -6.84
CA ARG A 345 8.01 -24.95 -6.41
C ARG A 345 8.33 -23.47 -6.27
N ASP A 346 9.44 -23.12 -5.62
CA ASP A 346 9.84 -21.74 -5.40
C ASP A 346 10.31 -21.05 -6.69
N ARG A 347 10.96 -21.77 -7.62
CA ARG A 347 11.27 -21.27 -8.98
C ARG A 347 10.00 -20.95 -9.76
N VAL A 348 9.01 -21.84 -9.74
CA VAL A 348 7.72 -21.63 -10.40
C VAL A 348 6.99 -20.45 -9.78
N LYS A 349 6.91 -20.40 -8.45
CA LYS A 349 6.33 -19.27 -7.71
C LYS A 349 7.02 -17.95 -8.08
N GLY A 350 8.34 -17.92 -8.08
CA GLY A 350 9.15 -16.75 -8.44
C GLY A 350 8.87 -16.24 -9.86
N LYS A 351 8.78 -17.15 -10.85
CA LYS A 351 8.42 -16.78 -12.24
C LYS A 351 7.02 -16.14 -12.33
N LEU A 352 6.07 -16.65 -11.56
CA LEU A 352 4.70 -16.11 -11.52
C LEU A 352 4.64 -14.76 -10.81
N THR A 353 5.36 -14.59 -9.70
CA THR A 353 5.35 -13.36 -8.89
C THR A 353 6.19 -12.23 -9.50
N ASN A 354 7.26 -12.54 -10.23
CA ASN A 354 8.09 -11.53 -10.88
C ASN A 354 7.44 -10.93 -12.13
N ASN A 355 6.39 -11.57 -12.67
CA ASN A 355 5.61 -10.99 -13.75
C ASN A 355 4.58 -10.00 -13.20
N HIS A 356 4.97 -8.72 -13.13
CA HIS A 356 4.15 -7.66 -12.57
C HIS A 356 2.76 -7.54 -13.24
N GLN A 357 2.66 -7.80 -14.55
CA GLN A 357 1.38 -7.75 -15.26
C GLN A 357 0.44 -8.89 -14.82
N LEU A 358 0.98 -10.09 -14.63
CA LEU A 358 0.21 -11.23 -14.11
C LEU A 358 -0.24 -10.98 -12.67
N VAL A 359 0.65 -10.44 -11.82
CA VAL A 359 0.31 -10.09 -10.43
C VAL A 359 -0.79 -9.04 -10.41
N LYS A 360 -0.67 -7.97 -11.20
CA LYS A 360 -1.70 -6.92 -11.28
C LYS A 360 -3.03 -7.44 -11.81
N TRP A 361 -2.99 -8.29 -12.83
CA TRP A 361 -4.19 -8.92 -13.39
C TRP A 361 -4.88 -9.82 -12.35
N LYS A 362 -4.14 -10.71 -11.68
CA LYS A 362 -4.68 -11.60 -10.66
C LYS A 362 -5.18 -10.83 -9.44
N ARG A 363 -4.36 -9.94 -8.88
CA ARG A 363 -4.65 -9.24 -7.62
C ARG A 363 -5.77 -8.23 -7.77
N ASP A 364 -5.71 -7.39 -8.80
CA ASP A 364 -6.61 -6.24 -8.94
C ASP A 364 -7.78 -6.56 -9.89
N ARG A 365 -7.52 -6.99 -11.14
CA ARG A 365 -8.61 -7.17 -12.12
C ARG A 365 -9.52 -8.35 -11.81
N LEU A 366 -8.94 -9.52 -11.51
CA LEU A 366 -9.71 -10.72 -11.18
C LEU A 366 -10.40 -10.58 -9.81
N GLY A 367 -9.76 -9.89 -8.86
CA GLY A 367 -10.36 -9.55 -7.56
C GLY A 367 -11.57 -8.64 -7.70
N GLU A 368 -11.45 -7.56 -8.48
CA GLU A 368 -12.58 -6.69 -8.79
C GLU A 368 -13.70 -7.42 -9.52
N LEU A 369 -13.38 -8.30 -10.46
CA LEU A 369 -14.36 -9.12 -11.18
C LEU A 369 -15.12 -10.04 -10.23
N LEU A 370 -14.44 -10.82 -9.39
CA LEU A 370 -15.09 -11.72 -8.43
C LEU A 370 -15.93 -10.95 -7.41
N TYR A 371 -15.43 -9.80 -6.95
CA TYR A 371 -16.20 -8.91 -6.07
C TYR A 371 -17.48 -8.41 -6.76
N PHE A 372 -17.37 -7.99 -8.03
CA PHE A 372 -18.51 -7.59 -8.85
C PHE A 372 -19.49 -8.75 -9.01
N LEU A 373 -19.05 -9.93 -9.44
CA LEU A 373 -19.92 -11.11 -9.59
C LEU A 373 -20.69 -11.44 -8.31
N LYS A 374 -20.05 -11.28 -7.13
CA LYS A 374 -20.66 -11.57 -5.84
C LYS A 374 -21.65 -10.50 -5.34
N HIS A 375 -21.46 -9.23 -5.69
CA HIS A 375 -22.23 -8.11 -5.11
C HIS A 375 -23.01 -7.28 -6.14
N ALA A 376 -22.84 -7.56 -7.45
CA ALA A 376 -23.44 -6.76 -8.49
C ALA A 376 -24.95 -6.95 -8.55
N ARG A 377 -25.68 -5.83 -8.56
CA ARG A 377 -27.12 -5.85 -8.81
C ARG A 377 -27.38 -5.94 -10.31
N ILE A 378 -28.58 -6.39 -10.71
CA ILE A 378 -29.01 -6.50 -12.12
C ILE A 378 -28.76 -5.19 -12.89
N ARG A 379 -29.01 -4.02 -12.29
CA ARG A 379 -28.77 -2.71 -12.90
C ARG A 379 -27.29 -2.42 -13.21
N GLU A 380 -26.36 -3.00 -12.45
CA GLU A 380 -24.92 -2.81 -12.66
C GLU A 380 -24.41 -3.70 -13.80
N TRP A 381 -24.94 -4.92 -13.91
CA TRP A 381 -24.76 -5.80 -15.07
C TRP A 381 -25.19 -5.14 -16.37
N PHE A 382 -26.41 -4.58 -16.41
CA PHE A 382 -26.88 -3.83 -17.58
C PHE A 382 -25.96 -2.67 -17.94
N ARG A 383 -25.38 -1.97 -16.95
CA ARG A 383 -24.43 -0.87 -17.19
C ARG A 383 -23.12 -1.37 -17.82
N VAL A 384 -22.58 -2.49 -17.36
CA VAL A 384 -21.36 -3.09 -17.92
C VAL A 384 -21.60 -3.59 -19.35
N ILE A 385 -22.70 -4.29 -19.59
CA ILE A 385 -23.08 -4.79 -20.92
C ILE A 385 -23.31 -3.62 -21.88
N LYS A 386 -24.08 -2.61 -21.46
CA LYS A 386 -24.29 -1.37 -22.22
C LYS A 386 -22.95 -0.69 -22.53
N GLY A 387 -22.06 -0.57 -21.55
CA GLY A 387 -20.73 0.02 -21.74
C GLY A 387 -19.83 -0.78 -22.68
N ALA A 388 -19.94 -2.12 -22.69
CA ALA A 388 -19.21 -2.98 -23.62
C ALA A 388 -19.73 -2.83 -25.05
N LEU A 389 -21.05 -2.79 -25.24
CA LEU A 389 -21.69 -2.53 -26.53
C LEU A 389 -21.32 -1.13 -27.06
N GLN A 390 -21.34 -0.11 -26.19
CA GLN A 390 -20.96 1.26 -26.54
C GLN A 390 -19.47 1.43 -26.92
N ARG A 391 -18.60 0.48 -26.60
CA ARG A 391 -17.20 0.48 -27.09
C ARG A 391 -17.08 0.01 -28.53
N ILE A 392 -18.06 -0.74 -29.05
CA ILE A 392 -18.03 -1.25 -30.43
C ILE A 392 -18.54 -0.17 -31.36
N VAL A 393 -19.77 0.30 -31.14
CA VAL A 393 -20.35 1.44 -31.84
C VAL A 393 -21.22 2.24 -30.87
N ALA A 394 -21.03 3.55 -30.81
CA ALA A 394 -21.91 4.45 -30.09
C ALA A 394 -22.08 5.77 -30.83
N ILE A 395 -23.33 6.22 -30.97
CA ILE A 395 -23.68 7.53 -31.53
C ILE A 395 -24.32 8.33 -30.41
N TYR A 396 -23.70 9.45 -30.04
CA TYR A 396 -24.24 10.40 -29.08
C TYR A 396 -24.62 11.67 -29.80
N ILE A 397 -25.88 12.10 -29.65
CA ILE A 397 -26.36 13.39 -30.15
C ILE A 397 -26.75 14.20 -28.91
N VAL A 398 -26.04 15.29 -28.69
CA VAL A 398 -26.14 16.10 -27.48
C VAL A 398 -26.38 17.54 -27.88
N ASP A 399 -27.45 18.12 -27.36
CA ASP A 399 -27.80 19.51 -27.58
C ASP A 399 -27.17 20.39 -26.48
N ILE A 400 -26.57 21.52 -26.87
CA ILE A 400 -26.08 22.55 -25.95
C ILE A 400 -27.19 23.58 -25.74
N TYR A 401 -27.52 23.81 -24.48
CA TYR A 401 -28.51 24.80 -24.05
C TYR A 401 -27.85 25.88 -23.22
N ILE A 402 -28.15 27.15 -23.54
CA ILE A 402 -27.66 28.32 -22.81
C ILE A 402 -28.85 29.17 -22.34
N ALA A 403 -28.82 29.60 -21.09
CA ALA A 403 -29.67 30.65 -20.55
C ALA A 403 -28.80 31.90 -20.36
N GLU A 404 -29.05 32.92 -21.17
CA GLU A 404 -28.39 34.22 -21.09
C GLU A 404 -28.74 34.95 -19.81
N GLN A 405 -27.79 35.72 -19.28
CA GLN A 405 -27.96 36.53 -18.10
C GLN A 405 -29.16 37.47 -18.25
N LYS A 406 -30.11 37.38 -17.31
CA LYS A 406 -31.21 38.34 -17.17
C LYS A 406 -31.05 39.08 -15.85
N HIS A 407 -31.31 40.39 -15.86
CA HIS A 407 -31.41 41.19 -14.63
C HIS A 407 -32.77 40.91 -13.97
N ASP A 408 -32.89 39.82 -13.22
CA ASP A 408 -34.14 39.45 -12.55
C ASP A 408 -33.98 39.33 -11.02
N GLN A 409 -35.04 39.72 -10.29
CA GLN A 409 -35.06 39.88 -8.84
C GLN A 409 -35.75 38.68 -8.18
N GLY A 410 -35.06 37.54 -8.12
CA GLY A 410 -35.55 36.34 -7.43
C GLY A 410 -34.43 35.63 -6.69
N TYR A 411 -34.04 36.13 -5.50
CA TYR A 411 -32.91 35.56 -4.77
C TYR A 411 -33.33 34.36 -3.93
N ARG A 412 -32.92 33.16 -4.34
CA ARG A 412 -32.84 31.99 -3.47
C ARG A 412 -31.39 31.53 -3.45
N SER A 413 -30.77 31.54 -2.28
CA SER A 413 -29.39 31.07 -2.12
C SER A 413 -29.38 29.58 -1.85
N PHE A 414 -28.57 28.84 -2.60
CA PHE A 414 -28.17 27.48 -2.30
C PHE A 414 -26.77 27.52 -1.67
N GLN A 415 -26.59 26.81 -0.56
CA GLN A 415 -25.30 26.78 0.13
C GLN A 415 -24.30 25.96 -0.68
N GLU A 416 -23.10 26.50 -0.92
CA GLU A 416 -22.00 25.71 -1.47
C GLU A 416 -21.57 24.64 -0.47
N LEU A 417 -21.70 23.38 -0.89
CA LEU A 417 -21.32 22.21 -0.10
C LEU A 417 -19.83 21.93 -0.29
N GLN A 418 -19.11 21.85 0.82
CA GLN A 418 -17.70 21.57 0.84
C GLN A 418 -17.44 20.07 0.79
N MET A 419 -16.23 19.67 0.39
CA MET A 419 -15.89 18.25 0.30
C MET A 419 -15.99 17.54 1.66
N LYS A 420 -15.76 18.25 2.78
CA LYS A 420 -15.93 17.75 4.15
C LYS A 420 -17.36 17.28 4.44
N ASP A 421 -18.36 18.00 3.92
CA ASP A 421 -19.78 17.71 4.14
C ASP A 421 -20.21 16.40 3.45
N MET A 422 -19.44 15.95 2.46
CA MET A 422 -19.72 14.74 1.68
C MET A 422 -18.95 13.51 2.16
N MET A 423 -18.14 13.63 3.22
CA MET A 423 -17.29 12.54 3.73
C MET A 423 -18.06 11.38 4.36
N THR A 424 -19.31 11.61 4.77
CA THR A 424 -20.21 10.63 5.42
C THR A 424 -21.30 10.10 4.47
N MET A 425 -21.42 10.61 3.24
CA MET A 425 -22.50 10.28 2.32
C MET A 425 -22.34 8.92 1.60
N ASN A 426 -23.47 8.25 1.32
CA ASN A 426 -23.55 6.92 0.67
C ASN A 426 -23.01 6.85 -0.79
N LYS A 427 -22.61 7.98 -1.40
CA LYS A 427 -22.00 8.07 -2.75
C LYS A 427 -20.67 8.84 -2.76
N ARG A 428 -20.01 8.94 -1.61
CA ARG A 428 -18.70 9.60 -1.42
C ARG A 428 -17.68 9.41 -2.56
N PRO A 429 -17.45 8.19 -3.11
CA PRO A 429 -16.44 8.02 -4.16
C PRO A 429 -16.75 8.83 -5.44
N ALA A 430 -18.03 8.99 -5.78
CA ALA A 430 -18.45 9.77 -6.93
C ALA A 430 -18.23 11.27 -6.67
N TYR A 431 -18.66 11.77 -5.51
CA TYR A 431 -18.51 13.18 -5.14
C TYR A 431 -17.04 13.62 -5.11
N ILE A 432 -16.17 12.85 -4.44
CA ILE A 432 -14.71 13.11 -4.41
C ILE A 432 -14.12 13.15 -5.82
N ALA A 433 -14.59 12.27 -6.71
CA ALA A 433 -14.18 12.27 -8.10
C ALA A 433 -14.63 13.52 -8.88
N HIS A 434 -15.73 14.17 -8.50
CA HIS A 434 -16.22 15.41 -9.11
C HIS A 434 -15.53 16.65 -8.53
N PHE A 435 -15.27 16.71 -7.23
CA PHE A 435 -14.38 17.72 -6.64
C PHE A 435 -12.99 17.68 -7.27
N TYR A 436 -12.43 16.47 -7.45
CA TYR A 436 -11.17 16.33 -8.21
C TYR A 436 -11.29 16.85 -9.65
N LYS A 437 -12.47 16.83 -10.27
CA LYS A 437 -12.65 17.39 -11.61
C LYS A 437 -12.88 18.90 -11.62
N GLY A 438 -12.91 19.57 -10.46
CA GLY A 438 -13.21 21.01 -10.35
C GLY A 438 -14.70 21.33 -10.30
N ASN A 439 -15.56 20.35 -10.02
CA ASN A 439 -16.99 20.61 -9.85
C ASN A 439 -17.23 21.14 -8.43
N GLN A 440 -18.17 22.07 -8.34
CA GLN A 440 -18.76 22.56 -7.11
C GLN A 440 -20.16 21.95 -6.94
N PHE A 441 -20.60 21.84 -5.70
CA PHE A 441 -21.92 21.31 -5.34
C PHE A 441 -22.65 22.33 -4.50
N PHE A 442 -23.94 22.47 -4.77
CA PHE A 442 -24.79 23.44 -4.09
C PHE A 442 -26.04 22.72 -3.58
N GLY A 443 -26.45 23.06 -2.36
CA GLY A 443 -27.49 22.33 -1.64
C GLY A 443 -28.42 23.22 -0.81
N ASP A 444 -29.45 22.56 -0.30
CA ASP A 444 -30.37 23.09 0.72
C ASP A 444 -30.31 22.13 1.92
N GLY A 445 -29.56 22.51 2.96
CA GLY A 445 -29.13 21.61 4.03
C GLY A 445 -28.27 20.45 3.50
N ASP A 446 -28.61 19.22 3.88
CA ASP A 446 -27.87 18.00 3.49
C ASP A 446 -28.20 17.50 2.07
N GLN A 447 -29.12 18.16 1.36
CA GLN A 447 -29.54 17.74 0.02
C GLN A 447 -28.79 18.50 -1.07
N ILE A 448 -28.13 17.76 -1.96
CA ILE A 448 -27.50 18.32 -3.16
C ILE A 448 -28.60 18.72 -4.15
N VAL A 449 -28.68 20.01 -4.45
CA VAL A 449 -29.64 20.59 -5.39
C VAL A 449 -29.08 20.59 -6.81
N TYR A 450 -27.82 20.98 -7.00
CA TYR A 450 -27.16 20.93 -8.31
C TYR A 450 -25.63 20.85 -8.22
N ARG A 451 -25.02 20.45 -9.35
CA ARG A 451 -23.58 20.45 -9.56
C ARG A 451 -23.20 21.47 -10.63
N ARG A 452 -22.13 22.21 -10.39
CA ARG A 452 -21.65 23.29 -11.26
C ARG A 452 -20.17 23.16 -11.60
N HIS A 453 -19.76 23.66 -12.75
CA HIS A 453 -18.38 23.81 -13.15
C HIS A 453 -18.19 25.06 -14.03
N ASP A 454 -17.20 25.90 -13.69
CA ASP A 454 -17.10 27.25 -14.28
C ASP A 454 -16.16 27.37 -15.47
N GLN A 455 -15.35 26.34 -15.75
CA GLN A 455 -14.40 26.40 -16.88
C GLN A 455 -14.74 25.42 -18.01
N ILE A 456 -15.51 24.37 -17.74
CA ILE A 456 -15.64 23.22 -18.64
C ILE A 456 -17.04 22.62 -18.53
N ALA A 457 -17.73 22.47 -19.67
CA ALA A 457 -18.87 21.59 -19.81
C ALA A 457 -18.40 20.20 -20.21
N ARG A 458 -18.84 19.17 -19.48
CA ARG A 458 -18.47 17.78 -19.76
C ARG A 458 -19.70 16.89 -19.92
N GLU A 459 -19.70 16.14 -21.02
CA GLU A 459 -20.62 15.05 -21.25
C GLU A 459 -19.98 13.73 -20.83
N GLU A 460 -20.59 13.05 -19.85
CA GLU A 460 -19.94 11.94 -19.15
C GLU A 460 -20.00 10.62 -19.92
N GLU A 461 -21.07 10.35 -20.68
CA GLU A 461 -21.22 9.10 -21.42
C GLU A 461 -20.31 9.09 -22.67
N SER A 462 -20.30 10.19 -23.40
CA SER A 462 -19.50 10.39 -24.60
C SER A 462 -18.07 10.86 -24.28
N GLY A 463 -17.82 11.40 -23.10
CA GLY A 463 -16.53 11.99 -22.73
C GLY A 463 -16.23 13.32 -23.44
N TYR A 464 -17.22 13.93 -24.10
CA TYR A 464 -17.09 15.23 -24.73
C TYR A 464 -16.85 16.32 -23.70
N THR A 465 -15.98 17.25 -24.05
CA THR A 465 -15.53 18.33 -23.17
C THR A 465 -15.49 19.61 -23.98
N TYR A 466 -16.04 20.67 -23.43
CA TYR A 466 -16.12 22.00 -24.05
C TYR A 466 -15.64 23.04 -23.03
N GLU A 467 -14.71 23.90 -23.44
CA GLU A 467 -14.24 25.01 -22.61
C GLU A 467 -15.28 26.13 -22.61
N LEU A 468 -15.64 26.60 -21.41
CA LEU A 468 -16.61 27.67 -21.21
C LEU A 468 -15.92 29.03 -21.31
N SER A 469 -16.67 30.04 -21.74
CA SER A 469 -16.24 31.43 -21.60
C SER A 469 -16.20 31.84 -20.13
N ALA A 470 -15.40 32.86 -19.78
CA ALA A 470 -15.16 33.26 -18.39
C ALA A 470 -16.45 33.62 -17.60
N ASN A 471 -17.49 34.08 -18.30
CA ASN A 471 -18.77 34.48 -17.72
C ASN A 471 -19.86 33.40 -17.88
N MET A 472 -19.47 32.13 -17.97
CA MET A 472 -20.39 31.03 -18.17
C MET A 472 -20.13 29.88 -17.19
N SER A 473 -21.20 29.32 -16.66
CA SER A 473 -21.15 28.17 -15.76
C SER A 473 -21.93 27.01 -16.35
N PHE A 474 -21.36 25.81 -16.25
CA PHE A 474 -22.03 24.59 -16.64
C PHE A 474 -22.72 23.93 -15.45
N ILE A 475 -24.02 23.65 -15.55
CA ILE A 475 -24.78 22.91 -14.54
C ILE A 475 -25.14 21.49 -15.00
N ARG A 476 -25.14 20.54 -14.06
CA ARG A 476 -25.56 19.15 -14.28
C ARG A 476 -26.11 18.55 -12.97
N GLU A 477 -26.83 17.44 -13.06
CA GLU A 477 -27.40 16.74 -11.90
C GLU A 477 -28.21 17.67 -10.99
N TYR A 478 -29.00 18.55 -11.59
CA TYR A 478 -29.83 19.54 -10.91
C TYR A 478 -31.24 19.02 -10.62
N ASP A 479 -31.86 19.52 -9.55
CA ASP A 479 -33.28 19.33 -9.29
C ASP A 479 -34.12 20.06 -10.35
N THR A 480 -34.89 19.30 -11.10
CA THR A 480 -35.73 19.85 -12.18
C THR A 480 -36.92 20.67 -11.68
N GLN A 481 -37.27 20.62 -10.39
CA GLN A 481 -38.29 21.47 -9.78
C GLN A 481 -37.71 22.84 -9.39
N LEU A 482 -36.41 22.90 -9.09
CA LEU A 482 -35.71 24.12 -8.67
C LEU A 482 -34.91 24.78 -9.80
N LEU A 483 -35.04 24.29 -11.03
CA LEU A 483 -34.22 24.73 -12.18
C LEU A 483 -34.26 26.25 -12.41
N GLU A 484 -35.42 26.89 -12.30
CA GLU A 484 -35.54 28.36 -12.46
C GLU A 484 -34.76 29.10 -11.36
N ALA A 485 -34.91 28.67 -10.10
CA ALA A 485 -34.18 29.26 -8.98
C ALA A 485 -32.65 29.07 -9.13
N ILE A 486 -32.21 27.90 -9.58
CA ILE A 486 -30.78 27.61 -9.83
C ILE A 486 -30.23 28.54 -10.91
N VAL A 487 -30.98 28.77 -11.99
CA VAL A 487 -30.57 29.67 -13.07
C VAL A 487 -30.43 31.10 -12.55
N VAL A 488 -31.41 31.59 -11.79
CA VAL A 488 -31.40 32.95 -11.25
C VAL A 488 -30.22 33.14 -10.30
N GLU A 489 -29.93 32.17 -9.43
CA GLU A 489 -28.77 32.26 -8.53
C GLU A 489 -27.45 32.37 -9.30
N VAL A 490 -27.20 31.48 -10.27
CA VAL A 490 -25.95 31.52 -11.06
C VAL A 490 -25.86 32.82 -11.87
N GLN A 491 -26.98 33.34 -12.38
CA GLN A 491 -27.03 34.61 -13.09
C GLN A 491 -26.81 35.82 -12.18
N SER A 492 -27.17 35.73 -10.89
CA SER A 492 -26.90 36.77 -9.89
C SER A 492 -25.40 37.01 -9.67
N GLU A 493 -24.57 35.99 -9.94
CA GLU A 493 -23.10 36.12 -9.95
C GLU A 493 -22.55 36.73 -11.26
N GLY A 494 -23.41 37.13 -12.18
CA GLY A 494 -23.00 37.68 -13.48
C GLY A 494 -22.61 36.64 -14.53
N ARG A 495 -23.14 35.41 -14.43
CA ARG A 495 -22.80 34.30 -15.33
C ARG A 495 -23.99 33.76 -16.11
N SER A 496 -23.78 33.48 -17.39
CA SER A 496 -24.72 32.70 -18.21
C SER A 496 -24.67 31.22 -17.83
N VAL A 497 -25.79 30.52 -17.96
CA VAL A 497 -25.90 29.11 -17.54
C VAL A 497 -25.92 28.20 -18.75
N CYS A 498 -25.04 27.20 -18.77
CA CYS A 498 -24.93 26.19 -19.82
C CYS A 498 -25.30 24.80 -19.29
N THR A 499 -26.00 24.00 -20.10
CA THR A 499 -26.23 22.58 -19.82
C THR A 499 -26.22 21.78 -21.11
N LEU A 500 -25.88 20.50 -20.98
CA LEU A 500 -25.87 19.53 -22.08
C LEU A 500 -26.99 18.53 -21.87
N VAL A 501 -27.80 18.30 -22.90
CA VAL A 501 -28.92 17.35 -22.83
C VAL A 501 -28.93 16.43 -24.04
N PRO A 502 -29.00 15.11 -23.85
CA PRO A 502 -29.17 14.17 -24.96
C PRO A 502 -30.45 14.45 -25.74
N TRP A 503 -30.40 14.30 -27.07
CA TRP A 503 -31.53 14.58 -27.96
C TRP A 503 -32.82 13.82 -27.60
N TYR A 504 -32.70 12.63 -27.01
CA TYR A 504 -33.85 11.79 -26.67
C TYR A 504 -34.58 12.23 -25.39
N GLU A 505 -34.00 13.12 -24.56
CA GLU A 505 -34.62 13.60 -23.32
C GLU A 505 -35.63 14.74 -23.57
N ARG A 506 -36.68 14.48 -24.37
CA ARG A 506 -37.66 15.50 -24.80
C ARG A 506 -38.31 16.26 -23.64
N ARG A 507 -38.62 15.58 -22.52
CA ARG A 507 -39.22 16.21 -21.33
C ARG A 507 -38.27 17.23 -20.69
N ARG A 508 -36.99 16.89 -20.56
CA ARG A 508 -35.98 17.77 -19.97
C ARG A 508 -35.72 18.99 -20.85
N ARG A 509 -35.63 18.79 -22.17
CA ARG A 509 -35.51 19.90 -23.15
C ARG A 509 -36.67 20.88 -23.06
N ARG A 510 -37.92 20.40 -22.91
CA ARG A 510 -39.08 21.28 -22.69
C ARG A 510 -38.94 22.09 -21.41
N LYS A 511 -38.57 21.46 -20.29
CA LYS A 511 -38.36 22.18 -19.01
C LYS A 511 -37.27 23.26 -19.12
N LEU A 512 -36.19 22.98 -19.84
CA LEU A 512 -35.14 23.97 -20.09
C LEU A 512 -35.65 25.20 -20.83
N MET A 513 -36.47 25.01 -21.87
CA MET A 513 -37.08 26.15 -22.58
C MET A 513 -37.98 27.00 -21.68
N HIS A 514 -38.71 26.39 -20.73
CA HIS A 514 -39.54 27.13 -19.76
C HIS A 514 -38.65 27.92 -18.79
N ALA A 515 -37.54 27.34 -18.35
CA ALA A 515 -36.54 28.00 -17.50
C ALA A 515 -35.64 29.00 -18.26
N GLY A 516 -36.00 29.41 -19.48
CA GLY A 516 -35.31 30.46 -20.23
C GLY A 516 -34.07 30.03 -21.00
N PHE A 517 -33.77 28.73 -21.11
CA PHE A 517 -32.70 28.23 -21.97
C PHE A 517 -33.15 28.21 -23.43
N HIS A 518 -32.22 28.47 -24.35
CA HIS A 518 -32.40 28.20 -25.77
C HIS A 518 -31.29 27.28 -26.28
N LYS A 519 -31.59 26.50 -27.33
CA LYS A 519 -30.61 25.60 -27.95
C LYS A 519 -29.67 26.43 -28.81
N VAL A 520 -28.35 26.28 -28.60
CA VAL A 520 -27.32 27.04 -29.32
C VAL A 520 -26.58 26.17 -30.33
N ALA A 521 -26.36 24.89 -30.03
CA ALA A 521 -25.67 23.97 -30.93
C ALA A 521 -26.11 22.52 -30.71
N GLN A 522 -25.79 21.66 -31.68
CA GLN A 522 -25.87 20.21 -31.55
C GLN A 522 -24.51 19.57 -31.82
N ILE A 523 -24.15 18.60 -30.99
CA ILE A 523 -22.92 17.84 -31.14
C ILE A 523 -23.27 16.39 -31.43
N ASN A 524 -22.78 15.89 -32.56
CA ASN A 524 -22.88 14.49 -32.93
C ASN A 524 -21.51 13.82 -32.73
N ILE A 525 -21.47 12.77 -31.92
CA ILE A 525 -20.25 12.05 -31.58
C ILE A 525 -20.45 10.61 -32.04
N VAL A 526 -19.68 10.20 -33.03
CA VAL A 526 -19.64 8.81 -33.49
C VAL A 526 -18.37 8.16 -32.94
N LYS A 527 -18.54 7.10 -32.16
CA LYS A 527 -17.47 6.22 -31.70
C LYS A 527 -17.59 4.87 -32.37
N LEU A 528 -16.48 4.40 -32.93
CA LEU A 528 -16.37 3.06 -33.52
C LEU A 528 -15.04 2.45 -33.06
N PHE A 529 -15.08 1.47 -32.17
CA PHE A 529 -13.88 0.98 -31.46
C PHE A 529 -13.07 2.13 -30.81
N ASN A 530 -11.83 2.35 -31.28
CA ASN A 530 -10.96 3.44 -30.83
C ASN A 530 -11.10 4.72 -31.67
N TRP A 531 -11.86 4.67 -32.77
CA TRP A 531 -12.10 5.81 -33.64
C TRP A 531 -13.21 6.69 -33.05
N ARG A 532 -12.97 8.00 -33.02
CA ARG A 532 -13.93 9.00 -32.53
C ARG A 532 -13.95 10.17 -33.50
N LYS A 533 -15.14 10.57 -33.94
CA LYS A 533 -15.35 11.78 -34.74
C LYS A 533 -16.47 12.61 -34.14
N GLU A 534 -16.23 13.92 -34.08
CA GLU A 534 -17.13 14.93 -33.53
C GLU A 534 -17.60 15.83 -34.66
N PHE A 535 -18.90 16.09 -34.72
CA PHE A 535 -19.50 17.02 -35.68
C PHE A 535 -20.27 18.07 -34.88
N HIS A 536 -19.95 19.34 -35.11
CA HIS A 536 -20.66 20.49 -34.56
C HIS A 536 -21.66 20.97 -35.61
N LEU A 537 -22.94 20.94 -35.28
CA LEU A 537 -24.06 21.33 -36.14
C LEU A 537 -24.86 22.46 -35.51
#